data_AF-Q116T9-F1
#
_entry.id   AF-Q116T9-F1
#
_cell.length_a   1.000
_cell.length_b   1.000
_cell.length_c   1.000
_cell.angle_alpha   90.00
_cell.angle_beta   90.00
_cell.angle_gamma   90.00
#
_symmetry.space_group_name_H-M   'P 1'
#
loop_
_entity.id
_entity.type
_entity.pdbx_description
1 polymer ?
#
loop_
_entity_poly.entity_id
_entity_poly.type
_entity_poly.pdbx_seq_one_letter_code
_entity_poly.pdbx_strand_id
1 'polypeptide(L)'
;MMMRSQVVSGWPGLLVDGYDQVVSNLDAIDPTEANLLPLLRMETLVKDVLLCLFEGEIKTVDIHLQPESMHFGLDAPTEDYPQWSKNLRDSDGELMKDSISIPWKNETKEVIDLQKFARHNQETLTISDEFTPGQFGLQMIEGVQKVRLVFKESV
;
A
#
# COMPACT_ATOMS: atom_id res chain seq x y z
N MET A 1 15.98 3.67 -16.67
CA MET A 1 16.26 2.83 -15.48
C MET A 1 16.45 1.38 -15.90
N MET A 2 17.37 0.66 -15.26
CA MET A 2 17.52 -0.80 -15.41
C MET A 2 17.52 -1.46 -14.03
N MET A 3 16.69 -2.49 -13.84
CA MET A 3 16.62 -3.27 -12.62
C MET A 3 16.99 -4.72 -12.90
N ARG A 4 17.78 -5.33 -12.02
CA ARG A 4 18.00 -6.78 -11.99
C ARG A 4 17.55 -7.36 -10.65
N SER A 5 16.45 -8.11 -10.64
CA SER A 5 15.85 -8.69 -9.43
C SER A 5 14.95 -9.88 -9.75
N GLN A 6 14.88 -10.87 -8.83
CA GLN A 6 13.93 -11.99 -8.93
C GLN A 6 12.47 -11.53 -8.86
N VAL A 7 12.22 -10.33 -8.33
CA VAL A 7 10.88 -9.72 -8.32
C VAL A 7 10.34 -9.54 -9.74
N VAL A 8 11.20 -9.25 -10.73
CA VAL A 8 10.79 -9.07 -12.12
C VAL A 8 10.17 -10.35 -12.71
N SER A 9 10.75 -11.52 -12.42
CA SER A 9 10.19 -12.79 -12.93
C SER A 9 9.04 -13.34 -12.10
N GLY A 10 9.01 -13.07 -10.80
CA GLY A 10 7.94 -13.52 -9.92
C GLY A 10 6.63 -12.75 -10.11
N TRP A 11 6.68 -11.52 -10.62
CA TRP A 11 5.52 -10.62 -10.72
C TRP A 11 5.46 -9.93 -12.09
N PRO A 12 4.96 -10.61 -13.14
CA PRO A 12 4.91 -10.04 -14.50
C PRO A 12 3.99 -8.81 -14.65
N GLY A 13 3.06 -8.60 -13.71
CA GLY A 13 2.16 -7.43 -13.64
C GLY A 13 2.72 -6.26 -12.83
N LEU A 14 4.04 -6.17 -12.67
CA LEU A 14 4.69 -5.01 -12.06
C LEU A 14 4.42 -3.75 -12.86
N LEU A 15 4.19 -2.66 -12.15
CA LEU A 15 4.08 -1.31 -12.66
C LEU A 15 5.25 -0.48 -12.13
N VAL A 16 5.70 0.48 -12.93
CA VAL A 16 6.81 1.37 -12.60
C VAL A 16 6.46 2.79 -13.01
N ASP A 17 6.37 3.67 -12.03
CA ASP A 17 6.16 5.10 -12.21
C ASP A 17 7.46 5.85 -11.92
N GLY A 18 7.78 6.83 -12.77
CA GLY A 18 9.00 7.62 -12.66
C GLY A 18 8.67 9.10 -12.52
N TYR A 19 9.41 9.81 -11.67
CA TYR A 19 9.17 11.22 -11.37
C TYR A 19 10.43 12.07 -11.54
N ASP A 20 10.25 13.34 -11.90
CA ASP A 20 11.32 14.30 -12.19
C ASP A 20 11.93 14.98 -10.94
N GLN A 21 11.26 14.87 -9.79
CA GLN A 21 11.73 15.40 -8.50
C GLN A 21 12.07 14.30 -7.50
N VAL A 22 12.89 14.66 -6.51
CA VAL A 22 13.14 13.82 -5.34
C VAL A 22 11.93 13.93 -4.41
N VAL A 23 11.22 12.83 -4.18
CA VAL A 23 10.08 12.78 -3.25
C VAL A 23 10.47 12.00 -2.00
N SER A 24 10.50 12.70 -0.86
CA SER A 24 10.89 12.12 0.44
C SER A 24 9.72 11.53 1.24
N ASN A 25 8.48 11.94 0.96
CA ASN A 25 7.30 11.26 1.50
C ASN A 25 7.27 9.82 0.94
N LEU A 26 6.91 8.81 1.73
CA LEU A 26 6.83 7.41 1.25
C LEU A 26 5.39 7.00 0.93
N ASP A 27 4.40 7.65 1.56
CA ASP A 27 3.01 7.22 1.54
C ASP A 27 2.32 7.61 0.23
N ALA A 28 2.42 8.89 -0.14
CA ALA A 28 1.84 9.44 -1.37
C ALA A 28 2.81 10.42 -2.06
N ILE A 29 2.51 10.78 -3.31
CA ILE A 29 3.12 11.93 -4.00
C ILE A 29 1.99 12.92 -4.20
N ASP A 30 2.11 14.10 -3.64
CA ASP A 30 1.21 15.19 -4.00
C ASP A 30 1.51 15.60 -5.46
N PRO A 31 0.50 15.75 -6.34
CA PRO A 31 0.72 16.18 -7.72
C PRO A 31 1.49 17.51 -7.87
N THR A 32 1.57 18.32 -6.81
CA THR A 32 2.35 19.56 -6.76
C THR A 32 3.81 19.35 -6.37
N GLU A 33 4.18 18.19 -5.81
CA GLU A 33 5.53 17.87 -5.36
C GLU A 33 6.43 17.32 -6.48
N ALA A 34 5.86 16.56 -7.42
CA ALA A 34 6.62 15.98 -8.53
C ALA A 34 5.73 15.69 -9.75
N ASN A 35 6.31 15.77 -10.94
CA ASN A 35 5.63 15.43 -12.18
C ASN A 35 5.89 13.96 -12.53
N LEU A 36 4.83 13.22 -12.85
CA LEU A 36 4.93 11.88 -13.42
C LEU A 36 5.50 11.98 -14.84
N LEU A 37 6.60 11.27 -15.08
CA LEU A 37 7.26 11.19 -16.37
C LEU A 37 6.57 10.17 -17.29
N PRO A 38 6.33 10.49 -18.57
CA PRO A 38 5.83 9.51 -19.52
C PRO A 38 6.75 8.30 -19.64
N LEU A 39 6.20 7.10 -19.43
CA LEU A 39 6.88 5.83 -19.64
C LEU A 39 6.86 5.48 -21.14
N LEU A 40 7.99 5.66 -21.81
CA LEU A 40 8.15 5.41 -23.24
C LEU A 40 8.27 3.93 -23.58
N ARG A 41 8.88 3.14 -22.69
CA ARG A 41 9.02 1.69 -22.85
C ARG A 41 9.22 1.02 -21.51
N MET A 42 8.55 -0.11 -21.32
CA MET A 42 8.83 -1.04 -20.22
C MET A 42 8.90 -2.44 -20.79
N GLU A 43 10.02 -3.13 -20.55
CA GLU A 43 10.26 -4.45 -21.12
C GLU A 43 11.16 -5.30 -20.23
N THR A 44 10.77 -6.56 -20.05
CA THR A 44 11.60 -7.58 -19.41
C THR A 44 12.56 -8.16 -20.45
N LEU A 45 13.84 -7.76 -20.38
CA LEU A 45 14.86 -8.16 -21.36
C LEU A 45 15.26 -9.63 -21.22
N VAL A 46 15.38 -10.09 -19.98
CA VAL A 46 15.57 -11.49 -19.57
C VAL A 46 14.85 -11.71 -18.25
N LYS A 47 14.68 -12.97 -17.82
CA LYS A 47 13.89 -13.38 -16.63
C LYS A 47 13.89 -12.35 -15.48
N ASP A 48 15.06 -11.96 -15.01
CA ASP A 48 15.20 -11.08 -13.83
C ASP A 48 15.64 -9.66 -14.17
N VAL A 49 15.52 -9.19 -15.42
CA VAL A 49 15.99 -7.86 -15.84
C VAL A 49 14.86 -7.07 -16.49
N LEU A 50 14.51 -5.94 -15.88
CA LEU A 50 13.52 -4.99 -16.38
C LEU A 50 14.21 -3.70 -16.86
N LEU A 51 13.85 -3.26 -18.07
CA LEU A 51 14.24 -1.99 -18.64
C LEU A 51 13.03 -1.04 -18.70
N CYS A 52 13.18 0.15 -18.13
CA CYS A 52 12.19 1.23 -18.24
C CYS A 52 12.83 2.48 -18.84
N LEU A 53 12.24 3.01 -19.91
CA LEU A 53 12.63 4.25 -20.58
C LEU A 53 11.55 5.29 -20.34
N PHE A 54 11.97 6.48 -19.90
CA PHE A 54 11.07 7.58 -19.58
C PHE A 54 11.44 8.82 -20.40
N GLU A 55 10.46 9.67 -20.65
CA GLU A 55 10.65 10.97 -21.29
C GLU A 55 11.07 12.02 -20.25
N GLY A 56 12.36 12.05 -19.92
CA GLY A 56 12.92 13.00 -18.96
C GLY A 56 14.00 12.39 -18.08
N GLU A 57 14.52 13.21 -17.17
CA GLU A 57 15.45 12.77 -16.13
C GLU A 57 14.69 12.29 -14.90
N ILE A 58 14.88 11.03 -14.52
CA ILE A 58 14.18 10.40 -13.41
C ILE A 58 14.97 10.63 -12.12
N LYS A 59 14.32 11.16 -11.10
CA LYS A 59 14.88 11.33 -9.75
C LYS A 59 14.23 10.43 -8.69
N THR A 60 12.98 10.03 -8.90
CA THR A 60 12.27 9.08 -8.03
C THR A 60 11.58 8.01 -8.88
N VAL A 61 11.55 6.77 -8.40
CA VAL A 61 10.81 5.67 -9.01
C VAL A 61 9.97 4.95 -7.97
N ASP A 62 8.70 4.74 -8.27
CA ASP A 62 7.82 3.83 -7.56
C ASP A 62 7.65 2.53 -8.34
N ILE A 63 7.78 1.41 -7.63
CA ILE A 63 7.53 0.07 -8.16
C ILE A 63 6.39 -0.52 -7.34
N HIS A 64 5.32 -0.94 -8.02
CA HIS A 64 4.15 -1.48 -7.35
C HIS A 64 3.47 -2.55 -8.22
N LEU A 65 2.55 -3.30 -7.63
CA LEU A 65 1.74 -4.26 -8.36
C LEU A 65 0.54 -3.56 -8.98
N GLN A 66 -0.01 -4.15 -10.06
CA GLN A 66 -1.32 -3.76 -10.53
C GLN A 66 -2.36 -4.02 -9.42
N PRO A 67 -3.31 -3.09 -9.17
CA PRO A 67 -4.40 -3.31 -8.22
C PRO A 67 -5.41 -4.31 -8.79
N GLU A 68 -5.10 -5.61 -8.75
CA GLU A 68 -5.93 -6.66 -9.38
C GLU A 68 -6.94 -7.30 -8.43
N SER A 69 -6.79 -7.10 -7.11
CA SER A 69 -7.68 -7.67 -6.10
C SER A 69 -7.82 -6.76 -4.88
N MET A 70 -9.00 -6.79 -4.25
CA MET A 70 -9.13 -6.27 -2.88
C MET A 70 -8.30 -7.15 -1.96
N HIS A 71 -7.23 -6.58 -1.40
CA HIS A 71 -6.53 -7.21 -0.29
C HIS A 71 -7.37 -6.99 0.97
N PHE A 72 -7.50 -8.02 1.79
CA PHE A 72 -8.12 -7.91 3.10
C PHE A 72 -7.08 -8.27 4.13
N GLY A 73 -6.78 -7.35 5.05
CA GLY A 73 -5.63 -7.51 5.92
C GLY A 73 -5.73 -6.77 7.24
N LEU A 74 -4.81 -7.16 8.12
CA LEU A 74 -4.49 -6.52 9.39
C LEU A 74 -3.04 -6.06 9.31
N ASP A 75 -2.71 -5.05 10.08
CA ASP A 75 -1.34 -4.54 10.21
C ASP A 75 -0.56 -5.46 11.14
N ALA A 76 0.54 -6.02 10.62
CA ALA A 76 1.41 -6.91 11.36
C ALA A 76 2.17 -6.16 12.46
N PRO A 77 2.52 -6.83 13.57
CA PRO A 77 3.31 -6.22 14.63
C PRO A 77 4.64 -5.63 14.12
N THR A 78 4.94 -4.41 14.56
CA THR A 78 6.21 -3.70 14.34
C THR A 78 6.86 -3.36 15.69
N GLU A 79 8.06 -2.78 15.70
CA GLU A 79 8.70 -2.32 16.94
C GLU A 79 7.88 -1.22 17.64
N ASP A 80 7.27 -0.32 16.85
CA ASP A 80 6.43 0.76 17.36
C ASP A 80 5.02 0.28 17.74
N TYR A 81 4.52 -0.78 17.10
CA TYR A 81 3.21 -1.38 17.34
C TYR A 81 3.34 -2.90 17.56
N PRO A 82 3.59 -3.37 18.80
CA PRO A 82 3.95 -4.77 19.06
C PRO A 82 2.78 -5.75 18.96
N GLN A 83 1.61 -5.30 18.53
CA GLN A 83 0.39 -6.10 18.40
C GLN A 83 -0.20 -5.92 17.00
N TRP A 84 -0.90 -6.96 16.53
CA TRP A 84 -1.72 -6.83 15.34
C TRP A 84 -2.73 -5.70 15.54
N SER A 85 -2.86 -4.86 14.52
CA SER A 85 -3.76 -3.71 14.58
C SER A 85 -4.44 -3.46 13.24
N LYS A 86 -5.33 -2.47 13.22
CA LYS A 86 -5.97 -2.02 11.99
C LYS A 86 -6.22 -0.52 12.04
N ASN A 87 -5.78 0.22 11.03
CA ASN A 87 -6.25 1.57 10.79
C ASN A 87 -7.62 1.53 10.10
N LEU A 88 -8.62 2.14 10.73
CA LEU A 88 -9.95 2.28 10.13
C LEU A 88 -9.98 3.46 9.16
N ARG A 89 -10.97 3.48 8.27
CA ARG A 89 -11.29 4.59 7.36
C ARG A 89 -12.51 5.34 7.84
N ASP A 90 -12.43 6.66 7.79
CA ASP A 90 -13.54 7.56 8.13
C ASP A 90 -14.63 7.59 7.03
N SER A 91 -15.60 8.51 7.16
CA SER A 91 -16.70 8.66 6.20
C SER A 91 -16.27 9.13 4.81
N ASP A 92 -15.10 9.77 4.71
CA ASP A 92 -14.53 10.24 3.46
C ASP A 92 -13.64 9.17 2.82
N GLY A 93 -13.40 8.05 3.52
CA GLY A 93 -12.58 6.94 3.06
C GLY A 93 -11.10 7.08 3.40
N GLU A 94 -10.74 8.11 4.18
CA GLU A 94 -9.36 8.38 4.58
C GLU A 94 -8.97 7.56 5.80
N LEU A 95 -7.72 7.09 5.84
CA LEU A 95 -7.20 6.32 6.97
C LEU A 95 -7.10 7.18 8.24
N MET A 96 -7.71 6.69 9.32
CA MET A 96 -7.61 7.25 10.65
C MET A 96 -6.22 7.01 11.23
N LYS A 97 -5.69 8.00 11.96
CA LYS A 97 -4.36 7.92 12.60
C LYS A 97 -4.29 6.87 13.69
N ASP A 98 -5.35 6.75 14.47
CA ASP A 98 -5.42 5.80 15.58
C ASP A 98 -5.79 4.42 15.04
N SER A 99 -4.98 3.42 15.37
CA SER A 99 -5.26 2.03 15.05
C SER A 99 -6.05 1.37 16.17
N ILE A 100 -6.88 0.39 15.79
CA ILE A 100 -7.61 -0.44 16.74
C ILE A 100 -6.92 -1.80 16.94
N SER A 101 -7.04 -2.36 18.14
CA SER A 101 -6.55 -3.70 18.45
C SER A 101 -7.48 -4.79 17.90
N ILE A 102 -6.91 -5.94 17.56
CA ILE A 102 -7.66 -7.05 16.97
C ILE A 102 -8.28 -7.94 18.06
N PRO A 103 -9.62 -8.09 18.11
CA PRO A 103 -10.25 -8.95 19.09
C PRO A 103 -10.09 -10.42 18.67
N TRP A 104 -9.32 -11.17 19.44
CA TRP A 104 -9.09 -12.59 19.19
C TRP A 104 -10.19 -13.46 19.82
N LYS A 105 -10.72 -14.39 19.03
CA LYS A 105 -11.47 -15.55 19.54
C LYS A 105 -10.50 -16.61 20.08
N ASN A 106 -9.35 -16.76 19.42
CA ASN A 106 -8.24 -17.60 19.87
C ASN A 106 -6.93 -16.99 19.36
N GLU A 107 -6.15 -16.41 20.27
CA GLU A 107 -4.90 -15.72 19.96
C GLU A 107 -3.81 -16.68 19.48
N THR A 108 -3.66 -17.85 20.11
CA THR A 108 -2.66 -18.87 19.73
C THR A 108 -2.86 -19.41 18.32
N LYS A 109 -4.09 -19.36 17.80
CA LYS A 109 -4.43 -19.82 16.45
C LYS A 109 -4.71 -18.68 15.49
N GLU A 110 -4.50 -17.43 15.91
CA GLU A 110 -4.77 -16.23 15.12
C GLU A 110 -6.21 -16.20 14.55
N VAL A 111 -7.18 -16.63 15.36
CA VAL A 111 -8.60 -16.63 14.97
C VAL A 111 -9.26 -15.37 15.51
N ILE A 112 -9.67 -14.48 14.59
CA ILE A 112 -10.36 -13.22 14.91
C ILE A 112 -11.81 -13.51 15.35
N ASP A 113 -12.27 -12.80 16.39
CA ASP A 113 -13.68 -12.73 16.76
C ASP A 113 -14.37 -11.67 15.89
N LEU A 114 -14.86 -12.07 14.72
CA LEU A 114 -15.46 -11.17 13.74
C LEU A 114 -16.67 -10.39 14.29
N GLN A 115 -17.43 -10.96 15.24
CA GLN A 115 -18.57 -10.25 15.82
C GLN A 115 -18.13 -9.13 16.75
N LYS A 116 -17.12 -9.39 17.59
CA LYS A 116 -16.52 -8.34 18.43
C LYS A 116 -15.82 -7.31 17.56
N PHE A 117 -15.17 -7.73 16.49
CA PHE A 117 -14.46 -6.84 15.59
C PHE A 117 -15.41 -5.87 14.87
N ALA A 118 -16.51 -6.38 14.30
CA ALA A 118 -17.53 -5.55 13.68
C ALA A 118 -18.14 -4.53 14.67
N ARG A 119 -18.39 -4.96 15.92
CA ARG A 119 -18.87 -4.04 16.98
C ARG A 119 -17.83 -2.97 17.32
N HIS A 120 -16.56 -3.35 17.45
CA HIS A 120 -15.48 -2.40 17.73
C HIS A 120 -15.38 -1.35 16.63
N ASN A 121 -15.44 -1.76 15.35
CA ASN A 121 -15.45 -0.84 14.22
C ASN A 121 -16.65 0.13 14.28
N GLN A 122 -17.85 -0.37 14.59
CA GLN A 122 -19.04 0.47 14.73
C GLN A 122 -18.88 1.53 15.84
N GLU A 123 -18.36 1.11 17.00
CA GLU A 123 -18.12 1.98 18.15
C GLU A 123 -17.06 3.05 17.83
N THR A 124 -15.92 2.65 17.25
CA THR A 124 -14.84 3.58 16.89
C THR A 124 -15.27 4.58 15.82
N LEU A 125 -16.02 4.14 14.82
CA LEU A 125 -16.53 5.01 13.75
C LEU A 125 -17.75 5.84 14.18
N THR A 126 -18.24 5.66 15.40
CA THR A 126 -19.41 6.36 15.96
C THR A 126 -20.65 6.23 15.05
N ILE A 127 -20.82 5.06 14.43
CA ILE A 127 -21.95 4.80 13.53
C ILE A 127 -23.18 4.48 14.39
N SER A 128 -24.13 5.43 14.46
CA SER A 128 -25.36 5.30 15.24
C SER A 128 -26.37 4.32 14.65
N ASP A 129 -26.28 4.08 13.33
CA ASP A 129 -27.15 3.17 12.59
C ASP A 129 -26.58 1.74 12.55
N GLU A 130 -27.27 0.82 11.89
CA GLU A 130 -26.80 -0.56 11.72
C GLU A 130 -25.48 -0.60 10.93
N PHE A 131 -24.44 -1.21 11.52
CA PHE A 131 -23.17 -1.42 10.86
C PHE A 131 -23.25 -2.57 9.85
N THR A 132 -23.23 -2.22 8.58
CA THR A 132 -23.48 -3.14 7.47
C THR A 132 -22.23 -3.96 7.07
N PRO A 133 -22.42 -5.13 6.42
CA PRO A 133 -21.30 -5.87 5.84
C PRO A 133 -20.48 -5.07 4.83
N GLY A 134 -21.11 -4.13 4.12
CA GLY A 134 -20.41 -3.24 3.18
C GLY A 134 -19.46 -2.27 3.90
N GLN A 135 -19.92 -1.68 5.01
CA GLN A 135 -19.06 -0.84 5.86
C GLN A 135 -17.92 -1.66 6.48
N PHE A 136 -18.20 -2.88 6.95
CA PHE A 136 -17.13 -3.77 7.41
C PHE A 136 -16.12 -4.09 6.29
N GLY A 137 -16.61 -4.42 5.09
CA GLY A 137 -15.79 -4.71 3.92
C GLY A 137 -14.88 -3.54 3.54
N LEU A 138 -15.38 -2.30 3.59
CA LEU A 138 -14.59 -1.08 3.35
C LEU A 138 -13.40 -0.97 4.31
N GLN A 139 -13.60 -1.30 5.58
CA GLN A 139 -12.51 -1.30 6.56
C GLN A 139 -11.46 -2.34 6.24
N MET A 140 -11.87 -3.49 5.71
CA MET A 140 -10.94 -4.57 5.41
C MET A 140 -10.06 -4.30 4.19
N ILE A 141 -10.44 -3.39 3.29
CA ILE A 141 -9.66 -3.09 2.06
C ILE A 141 -8.23 -2.70 2.42
N GLU A 142 -7.28 -3.30 1.71
CA GLU A 142 -5.85 -2.99 1.76
C GLU A 142 -5.31 -2.67 0.37
N GLY A 143 -4.32 -1.79 0.34
CA GLY A 143 -3.61 -1.40 -0.88
C GLY A 143 -2.57 -2.44 -1.29
N VAL A 144 -2.15 -2.37 -2.55
CA VAL A 144 -0.96 -3.10 -3.01
C VAL A 144 0.30 -2.44 -2.47
N GLN A 145 1.33 -3.24 -2.20
CA GLN A 145 2.61 -2.70 -1.77
C GLN A 145 3.26 -1.87 -2.89
N LYS A 146 3.90 -0.78 -2.46
CA LYS A 146 4.68 0.15 -3.29
C LYS A 146 6.04 0.32 -2.67
N VAL A 147 7.09 0.24 -3.48
CA VAL A 147 8.47 0.51 -3.07
C VAL A 147 8.96 1.75 -3.80
N ARG A 148 9.40 2.76 -3.03
CA ARG A 148 9.98 4.00 -3.57
C ARG A 148 11.51 3.94 -3.54
N LEU A 149 12.11 4.23 -4.68
CA LEU A 149 13.55 4.39 -4.85
C LEU A 149 13.85 5.85 -5.24
N VAL A 150 14.72 6.50 -4.48
CA VAL A 150 15.15 7.87 -4.74
C VAL A 150 16.60 7.85 -5.21
N PHE A 151 16.86 8.42 -6.39
CA PHE A 151 18.22 8.58 -6.92
C PHE A 151 18.82 9.86 -6.34
N LYS A 152 19.89 9.72 -5.56
CA LYS A 152 20.69 10.87 -5.15
C LYS A 152 21.57 11.30 -6.31
N GLU A 153 21.64 12.61 -6.57
CA GLU A 153 22.62 13.16 -7.52
C GLU A 153 24.02 12.70 -7.08
N SER A 154 24.78 12.16 -8.04
CA SER A 154 26.18 11.79 -7.79
C SER A 154 26.97 13.09 -7.65
N VAL A 155 27.56 13.30 -6.48
CA VAL A 155 28.52 14.39 -6.21
C VAL A 155 29.75 14.24 -7.10
#